data_AF-A0A3Q1NNA2-F1
#
_entry.id   AF-A0A3Q1NNA2-F1
#
_cell.length_a   1.000
_cell.length_b   1.000
_cell.length_c   1.000
_cell.angle_alpha   90.00
_cell.angle_beta   90.00
_cell.angle_gamma   90.00
#
_symmetry.space_group_name_H-M   'P 1'
#
loop_
_entity.id
_entity.type
_entity.pdbx_description
1 polymer ?
#
loop_
_entity_poly.entity_id
_entity_poly.type
_entity_poly.pdbx_seq_one_letter_code
_entity_poly.pdbx_strand_id
1 'polypeptide(L)'
;MKGALLVLALMVTRELTFKTHEACPVFYETVFAVSLGLPRKALNETLDSIDANEAEKAAFGKLWDCFIEAEPEDRFNHLKYKVTYLYPH
;
A
#
# COMPACT_ATOMS: atom_id res chain seq x y z
N MET A 1 8.92 10.25 -24.80
CA MET A 1 8.89 10.42 -23.33
C MET A 1 8.18 11.69 -22.87
N LYS A 2 7.16 12.21 -23.59
CA LYS A 2 6.42 13.42 -23.17
C LYS A 2 5.15 13.11 -22.38
N GLY A 3 4.50 11.97 -22.66
CA GLY A 3 3.26 11.56 -21.98
C GLY A 3 3.45 11.24 -20.49
N ALA A 4 4.53 10.55 -20.12
CA ALA A 4 4.81 10.20 -18.71
C ALA A 4 5.02 11.44 -17.83
N LEU A 5 5.71 12.47 -18.34
CA LEU A 5 5.93 13.74 -17.66
C LEU A 5 4.62 14.51 -17.44
N LEU A 6 3.71 14.44 -18.41
CA LEU A 6 2.41 15.11 -18.34
C LEU A 6 1.50 14.42 -17.31
N VAL A 7 1.50 13.09 -17.26
CA VAL A 7 0.80 12.31 -16.23
C VAL A 7 1.36 12.60 -14.84
N LEU A 8 2.69 12.63 -14.69
CA LEU A 8 3.34 12.99 -13.41
C LEU A 8 2.99 14.41 -12.98
N ALA A 9 3.02 15.37 -13.90
CA ALA A 9 2.62 16.75 -13.65
C ALA A 9 1.16 16.81 -13.17
N LEU A 10 0.25 16.11 -13.84
CA LEU A 10 -1.18 16.06 -13.48
C LEU A 10 -1.43 15.37 -12.12
N MET A 11 -0.61 14.38 -11.73
CA MET A 11 -0.67 13.78 -10.39
C MET A 11 -0.15 14.75 -9.32
N VAL A 12 0.97 15.44 -9.57
CA VAL A 12 1.57 16.40 -8.64
C VAL A 12 0.69 17.65 -8.48
N THR A 13 0.07 18.14 -9.55
CA THR A 13 -0.87 19.28 -9.51
C THR A 13 -2.24 18.89 -8.96
N ARG A 14 -2.46 17.59 -8.63
CA ARG A 14 -3.74 17.05 -8.15
C ARG A 14 -4.89 17.23 -9.14
N GLU A 15 -4.62 17.51 -10.42
CA GLU A 15 -5.63 17.58 -11.49
C GLU A 15 -6.19 16.17 -11.81
N LEU A 16 -5.35 15.14 -11.66
CA LEU A 16 -5.76 13.73 -11.62
C LEU A 16 -6.10 13.30 -10.18
N THR A 17 -6.82 14.13 -9.42
CA THR A 17 -7.33 13.70 -8.11
C THR A 17 -8.30 12.55 -8.30
N PHE A 18 -7.80 11.32 -8.14
CA PHE A 18 -8.62 10.26 -7.58
C PHE A 18 -9.26 10.84 -6.32
N LYS A 19 -10.59 10.72 -6.18
CA LYS A 19 -11.31 11.21 -5.00
C LYS A 19 -10.58 10.73 -3.74
N THR A 20 -9.81 11.61 -3.11
CA THR A 20 -9.01 11.29 -1.92
C THR A 20 -9.90 11.01 -0.71
N HIS A 21 -11.21 11.33 -0.79
CA HIS A 21 -12.23 10.94 0.18
C HIS A 21 -12.41 9.40 0.26
N GLU A 22 -12.15 8.67 -0.83
CA GLU A 22 -12.19 7.20 -0.88
C GLU A 22 -10.81 6.67 -1.24
N ALA A 23 -9.77 7.13 -0.54
CA ALA A 23 -8.45 6.61 -0.77
C ALA A 23 -8.46 5.08 -0.60
N CYS A 24 -8.05 4.40 -1.69
CA CYS A 24 -8.24 2.99 -1.98
C CYS A 24 -8.23 2.11 -0.70
N PRO A 25 -9.41 1.70 -0.18
CA PRO A 25 -9.50 0.96 1.08
C PRO A 25 -8.62 -0.29 1.09
N VAL A 26 -8.61 -1.02 -0.03
CA VAL A 26 -7.78 -2.22 -0.22
C VAL A 26 -6.29 -1.91 -0.13
N PHE A 27 -5.84 -0.78 -0.67
CA PHE A 27 -4.44 -0.37 -0.56
C PHE A 27 -4.03 -0.15 0.90
N TYR A 28 -4.87 0.52 1.68
CA TYR A 28 -4.59 0.73 3.09
C TYR A 28 -4.66 -0.56 3.89
N GLU A 29 -5.68 -1.39 3.68
CA GLU A 29 -5.79 -2.70 4.31
C GLU A 29 -4.56 -3.55 4.03
N THR A 30 -4.06 -3.55 2.79
CA THR A 30 -2.83 -4.27 2.41
C THR A 30 -1.60 -3.69 3.12
N VAL A 31 -1.45 -2.36 3.14
CA VAL A 31 -0.35 -1.68 3.84
C VAL A 31 -0.38 -1.96 5.34
N PHE A 32 -1.56 -1.93 5.96
CA PHE A 32 -1.74 -2.24 7.38
C PHE A 32 -1.46 -3.72 7.65
N ALA A 33 -1.96 -4.64 6.82
CA ALA A 33 -1.73 -6.08 6.97
C ALA A 33 -0.23 -6.42 6.94
N VAL A 34 0.51 -5.82 6.02
CA VAL A 34 1.97 -5.98 5.91
C VAL A 34 2.69 -5.30 7.07
N SER A 35 2.38 -4.03 7.35
CA SER A 35 3.11 -3.24 8.36
C SER A 35 2.84 -3.71 9.78
N LEU A 36 1.63 -4.19 10.10
CA LEU A 36 1.32 -4.71 11.43
C LEU A 36 1.65 -6.20 11.57
N GLY A 37 2.13 -6.85 10.50
CA GLY A 37 2.39 -8.28 10.52
C GLY A 37 1.14 -9.11 10.80
N LEU A 38 -0.02 -8.71 10.25
CA LEU A 38 -1.27 -9.45 10.41
C LEU A 38 -1.13 -10.88 9.84
N PRO A 39 -1.95 -11.84 10.29
CA PRO A 39 -1.90 -13.20 9.76
C PRO A 39 -1.97 -13.22 8.23
N ARG A 40 -1.17 -14.07 7.58
CA ARG A 40 -1.11 -14.18 6.11
C ARG A 40 -2.47 -14.44 5.45
N LYS A 41 -3.38 -15.09 6.18
CA LYS A 41 -4.78 -15.26 5.78
C LYS A 41 -5.50 -13.91 5.55
N ALA A 42 -5.32 -12.95 6.45
CA ALA A 42 -5.94 -11.62 6.32
C ALA A 42 -5.39 -10.85 5.10
N LEU A 43 -4.06 -10.94 4.86
CA LEU A 43 -3.47 -10.36 3.65
C LEU A 43 -4.06 -11.00 2.37
N ASN A 44 -4.19 -12.33 2.34
CA ASN A 44 -4.77 -13.01 1.19
C ASN A 44 -6.24 -12.66 0.99
N GLU A 45 -7.04 -12.54 2.05
CA GLU A 45 -8.45 -12.10 1.97
C GLU A 45 -8.58 -10.69 1.37
N THR A 46 -7.71 -9.76 1.77
CA THR A 46 -7.64 -8.43 1.16
C THR A 46 -7.28 -8.50 -0.32
N LEU A 47 -6.33 -9.35 -0.72
CA LEU A 47 -5.94 -9.52 -2.13
C LEU A 47 -7.01 -10.24 -2.96
N ASP A 48 -7.73 -11.19 -2.36
CA ASP A 48 -8.87 -11.87 -2.99
C ASP A 48 -10.01 -10.89 -3.29
N SER A 49 -10.19 -9.85 -2.46
CA SER A 49 -11.22 -8.82 -2.69
C SER A 49 -11.03 -8.00 -3.98
N ILE A 50 -9.84 -8.06 -4.59
CA ILE A 50 -9.50 -7.41 -5.86
C ILE A 50 -9.13 -8.41 -6.96
N ASP A 51 -9.55 -9.68 -6.80
CA ASP A 51 -9.29 -10.76 -7.74
C ASP A 51 -7.79 -10.94 -8.06
N ALA A 52 -6.93 -10.72 -7.06
CA ALA A 52 -5.48 -10.85 -7.24
C ALA A 52 -5.10 -12.27 -7.65
N ASN A 53 -4.24 -12.39 -8.64
CA ASN A 53 -3.76 -13.70 -9.10
C ASN A 53 -2.67 -14.27 -8.17
N GLU A 54 -2.33 -15.55 -8.38
CA GLU A 54 -1.36 -16.25 -7.54
C GLU A 54 0.05 -15.63 -7.56
N ALA A 55 0.46 -15.00 -8.67
CA ALA A 55 1.74 -14.31 -8.75
C ALA A 55 1.75 -13.01 -7.93
N GLU A 56 0.64 -12.27 -7.93
CA GLU A 56 0.46 -11.07 -7.11
C GLU A 56 0.45 -11.41 -5.62
N LYS A 57 -0.30 -12.46 -5.23
CA LYS A 57 -0.29 -12.99 -3.85
C LYS A 57 1.10 -13.44 -3.41
N ALA A 58 1.85 -14.11 -4.30
CA ALA A 58 3.22 -14.50 -4.00
C ALA A 58 4.14 -13.28 -3.81
N ALA A 59 3.96 -12.22 -4.59
CA ALA A 59 4.73 -10.99 -4.45
C ALA A 59 4.44 -10.26 -3.12
N PHE A 60 3.17 -10.09 -2.76
CA PHE A 60 2.78 -9.51 -1.47
C PHE A 60 3.15 -10.40 -0.28
N GLY A 61 3.15 -11.72 -0.48
CA GLY A 61 3.63 -12.67 0.50
C GLY A 61 5.11 -12.47 0.83
N LYS A 62 5.96 -12.25 -0.17
CA LYS A 62 7.39 -11.93 0.04
C LYS A 62 7.57 -10.59 0.74
N LEU A 63 6.75 -9.59 0.39
CA LEU A 63 6.77 -8.30 1.07
C LEU A 63 6.42 -8.46 2.55
N TRP A 64 5.39 -9.25 2.87
CA TRP A 64 5.01 -9.57 4.23
C TRP A 64 6.13 -10.30 4.98
N ASP A 65 6.79 -11.28 4.36
CA ASP A 65 7.93 -12.00 4.95
C ASP A 65 9.05 -11.02 5.36
N CYS A 66 9.42 -10.07 4.48
CA CYS A 66 10.41 -9.05 4.80
C CYS A 66 10.02 -8.16 5.99
N PHE A 67 8.73 -7.84 6.14
CA PHE A 67 8.26 -7.05 7.28
C PHE A 67 8.24 -7.86 8.57
N ILE A 68 7.86 -9.14 8.52
CA ILE A 68 7.82 -10.00 9.71
C ILE A 68 9.21 -10.30 10.25
N GLU A 69 10.20 -10.41 9.36
CA GLU A 69 11.62 -10.55 9.71
C GLU A 69 12.21 -9.28 10.34
N ALA A 70 11.62 -8.11 10.10
CA ALA A 70 12.07 -6.84 10.67
C ALA A 70 11.63 -6.68 12.14
N GLU A 71 12.35 -5.80 12.88
CA GLU A 71 11.98 -5.50 14.25
C GLU A 71 10.59 -4.83 14.32
N PRO A 72 9.77 -5.12 15.36
CA PRO A 72 8.45 -4.51 15.50
C PRO A 72 8.46 -2.98 15.44
N GLU A 73 9.51 -2.34 15.93
CA GLU A 73 9.68 -0.89 15.92
C GLU A 73 9.86 -0.33 14.51
N ASP A 74 10.66 -0.97 13.66
CA ASP A 74 10.86 -0.58 12.26
C ASP A 74 9.56 -0.61 11.48
N ARG A 75 8.74 -1.64 11.72
CA ARG A 75 7.42 -1.77 11.11
C ARG A 75 6.47 -0.65 11.53
N PHE A 76 6.44 -0.31 12.82
CA PHE A 76 5.64 0.80 13.34
C PHE A 76 6.10 2.15 12.77
N ASN A 77 7.41 2.37 12.68
CA ASN A 77 7.99 3.57 12.09
C ASN A 77 7.64 3.68 10.60
N HIS A 78 7.67 2.57 9.86
CA HIS A 78 7.24 2.52 8.47
C HIS A 78 5.77 2.94 8.30
N LEU A 79 4.88 2.39 9.14
CA LEU A 79 3.47 2.74 9.13
C LEU A 79 3.25 4.22 9.46
N LYS A 80 3.93 4.74 10.48
CA LYS A 80 3.89 6.17 10.86
C LYS A 80 4.32 7.07 9.72
N TYR A 81 5.41 6.73 9.02
CA TYR A 81 5.89 7.47 7.86
C TYR A 81 4.84 7.49 6.74
N LYS A 82 4.24 6.33 6.41
CA LYS A 82 3.18 6.25 5.39
C LYS A 82 1.96 7.08 5.77
N VAL A 83 1.47 6.99 7.00
CA VAL A 83 0.33 7.79 7.47
C VAL A 83 0.61 9.29 7.35
N THR A 84 1.83 9.72 7.68
CA THR A 84 2.27 11.13 7.55
C THR A 84 2.23 11.61 6.10
N TYR A 85 2.62 10.77 5.14
CA TYR A 85 2.57 11.11 3.71
C TYR A 85 1.14 11.17 3.16
N LEU A 86 0.25 10.31 3.67
CA LEU A 86 -1.14 10.21 3.21
C LEU A 86 -2.02 11.33 3.79
N TYR A 87 -1.71 11.77 5.01
CA TYR A 87 -2.37 12.88 5.69
C TYR A 87 -1.35 13.97 6.04
N PRO A 88 -0.80 14.68 5.03
CA PRO A 88 0.06 15.81 5.28
C PRO A 88 -0.79 16.92 5.91
N HIS A 89 -0.48 17.27 7.17
CA HIS A 89 -1.05 18.43 7.84
C HIS A 89 -0.67 19.73 7.13
#